data_AF-A0A485CZQ7-F1
#
_entry.id   AF-A0A485CZQ7-F1
#
_cell.length_a   1.000
_cell.length_b   1.000
_cell.length_c   1.000
_cell.angle_alpha   90.00
_cell.angle_beta   90.00
_cell.angle_gamma   90.00
#
_symmetry.space_group_name_H-M   'P 1'
#
loop_
_entity.id
_entity.type
_entity.pdbx_description
1 polymer ?
#
loop_
_entity_poly.entity_id
_entity_poly.type
_entity_poly.pdbx_seq_one_letter_code
_entity_poly.pdbx_strand_id
1 'polypeptide(L)'
;MPSVCNDRTYQDALQKVIEGYISEHGFSELARRYATNLANGRFLWRNRVGAEKITVKVKGSQSWIFDAYSYALRDFTAQEQDAELSSLTQEIEKGLRGDSFVLLEIEAQALLGSGQEVFPSQELVLDSNSSKSRLLYQVDNVAGMHSQKIGNALRTIDTWHPLAEELGAIAVEPYGSVTSRGIACRQPGDKMDFYTLLDNWVTKGQKPDVEQQHFVMAILIRGGVFGEKSE
;
A
#
# COMPACT_ATOMS: atom_id res chain seq x y z
N MET A 1 -15.16 -2.88 -9.71
CA MET A 1 -15.45 -2.59 -11.13
C MET A 1 -14.68 -1.36 -11.58
N PRO A 2 -14.13 -1.32 -12.81
CA PRO A 2 -13.45 -0.13 -13.32
C PRO A 2 -14.43 1.04 -13.42
N SER A 3 -13.94 2.26 -13.16
CA SER A 3 -14.74 3.49 -13.31
C SER A 3 -15.00 3.84 -14.78
N VAL A 4 -14.09 3.45 -15.68
CA VAL A 4 -14.19 3.64 -17.14
C VAL A 4 -13.65 2.38 -17.84
N CYS A 5 -14.35 1.88 -18.85
CA CYS A 5 -13.88 0.79 -19.72
C CYS A 5 -14.46 0.97 -21.12
N ASN A 6 -13.62 0.84 -22.15
CA ASN A 6 -14.00 1.01 -23.56
C ASN A 6 -14.52 -0.29 -24.21
N ASP A 7 -14.22 -1.45 -23.64
CA ASP A 7 -14.67 -2.77 -24.13
C ASP A 7 -15.51 -3.49 -23.07
N ARG A 8 -16.78 -3.71 -23.38
CA ARG A 8 -17.71 -4.39 -22.48
C ARG A 8 -17.35 -5.86 -22.25
N THR A 9 -16.82 -6.54 -23.26
CA THR A 9 -16.41 -7.94 -23.16
C THR A 9 -15.25 -8.08 -22.20
N TYR A 10 -14.26 -7.19 -22.31
CA TYR A 10 -13.14 -7.13 -21.37
C TYR A 10 -13.61 -6.79 -19.95
N GLN A 11 -14.54 -5.84 -19.81
CA GLN A 11 -15.14 -5.49 -18.51
C GLN A 11 -15.80 -6.70 -17.83
N ASP A 12 -16.61 -7.47 -18.56
CA ASP A 12 -17.30 -8.65 -18.03
C ASP A 12 -16.30 -9.78 -17.70
N ALA A 13 -15.24 -9.95 -18.50
CA ALA A 13 -14.16 -10.91 -18.21
C ALA A 13 -13.35 -10.52 -16.95
N LEU A 14 -12.99 -9.25 -16.84
CA LEU A 14 -12.31 -8.71 -15.65
C LEU A 14 -13.16 -8.85 -14.40
N GLN A 15 -14.47 -8.59 -14.50
CA GLN A 15 -15.40 -8.78 -13.39
C GLN A 15 -15.40 -10.24 -12.91
N LYS A 16 -15.48 -11.21 -13.82
CA LYS A 16 -15.42 -12.64 -13.48
C LYS A 16 -14.11 -13.02 -12.79
N VAL A 17 -12.99 -12.47 -13.25
CA VAL A 17 -11.67 -12.68 -12.62
C VAL A 17 -11.66 -12.15 -11.18
N ILE A 18 -12.14 -10.94 -10.96
CA ILE A 18 -12.20 -10.31 -9.63
C ILE A 18 -13.14 -11.08 -8.70
N GLU A 19 -14.34 -11.44 -9.17
CA GLU A 19 -15.32 -12.22 -8.39
C GLU A 19 -14.78 -13.62 -8.05
N GLY A 20 -14.11 -14.27 -9.00
CA GLY A 20 -13.43 -15.54 -8.79
C GLY A 20 -12.37 -15.46 -7.70
N TYR A 21 -11.51 -14.45 -7.76
CA TYR A 21 -10.51 -14.20 -6.71
C TYR A 21 -11.15 -13.96 -5.34
N ILE A 22 -12.18 -13.10 -5.27
CA ILE A 22 -12.88 -12.80 -4.00
C ILE A 22 -13.52 -14.06 -3.43
N SER A 23 -14.12 -14.91 -4.27
CA SER A 23 -14.75 -16.15 -3.83
C SER A 23 -13.74 -17.18 -3.30
N GLU A 24 -12.52 -17.20 -3.82
CA GLU A 24 -11.50 -18.20 -3.47
C GLU A 24 -10.62 -17.78 -2.30
N HIS A 25 -10.27 -16.49 -2.24
CA HIS A 25 -9.27 -15.98 -1.31
C HIS A 25 -9.79 -14.86 -0.39
N GLY A 26 -10.89 -14.20 -0.74
CA GLY A 26 -11.32 -12.97 -0.08
C GLY A 26 -10.29 -11.84 -0.21
N PHE A 27 -10.34 -10.88 0.72
CA PHE A 27 -9.33 -9.80 0.81
C PHE A 27 -8.48 -9.88 2.07
N SER A 28 -8.63 -10.94 2.88
CA SER A 28 -7.95 -11.11 4.17
C SER A 28 -6.45 -10.90 4.09
N GLU A 29 -5.74 -11.50 3.12
CA GLU A 29 -4.28 -11.30 3.01
C GLU A 29 -3.89 -9.85 2.69
N LEU A 30 -4.64 -9.16 1.81
CA LEU A 30 -4.37 -7.76 1.50
C LEU A 30 -4.71 -6.84 2.69
N ALA A 31 -5.87 -7.07 3.30
CA ALA A 31 -6.33 -6.35 4.48
C ALA A 31 -5.36 -6.51 5.65
N ARG A 32 -4.82 -7.71 5.86
CA ARG A 32 -3.84 -8.01 6.91
C ARG A 32 -2.57 -7.22 6.71
N ARG A 33 -2.04 -7.17 5.49
CA ARG A 33 -0.83 -6.39 5.18
C ARG A 33 -1.06 -4.88 5.32
N TYR A 34 -2.24 -4.38 4.93
CA TYR A 34 -2.61 -2.98 5.20
C TYR A 34 -2.71 -2.69 6.70
N ALA A 35 -3.36 -3.58 7.47
CA ALA A 35 -3.45 -3.47 8.93
C ALA A 35 -2.06 -3.47 9.58
N THR A 36 -1.16 -4.36 9.14
CA THR A 36 0.22 -4.40 9.66
C THR A 36 0.97 -3.10 9.36
N ASN A 37 0.79 -2.50 8.17
CA ASN A 37 1.42 -1.21 7.84
C ASN A 37 0.85 -0.01 8.61
N LEU A 38 -0.38 -0.12 9.12
CA LEU A 38 -0.90 0.81 10.14
C LEU A 38 -0.22 0.55 11.48
N ALA A 39 -0.28 -0.70 11.96
CA ALA A 39 0.24 -1.10 13.27
C ALA A 39 1.74 -0.78 13.44
N ASN A 40 2.57 -1.07 12.43
CA ASN A 40 4.02 -0.85 12.47
C ASN A 40 4.45 0.62 12.27
N GLY A 41 3.49 1.53 12.06
CA GLY A 41 3.73 2.96 11.88
C GLY A 41 4.56 3.30 10.65
N ARG A 42 4.58 2.46 9.59
CA ARG A 42 5.38 2.70 8.36
C ARG A 42 5.12 4.08 7.75
N PHE A 43 3.89 4.58 7.88
CA PHE A 43 3.48 5.90 7.40
C PHE A 43 4.17 7.09 8.11
N LEU A 44 4.92 6.86 9.19
CA LEU A 44 5.77 7.87 9.83
C LEU A 44 7.05 8.16 9.03
N TRP A 45 7.42 7.28 8.08
CA TRP A 45 8.63 7.41 7.28
C TRP A 45 9.87 7.68 8.15
N ARG A 46 10.58 8.79 7.90
CA ARG A 46 11.81 9.15 8.63
C ARG A 46 11.55 9.44 10.11
N ASN A 47 10.34 9.85 10.50
CA ASN A 47 9.97 10.06 11.90
C ASN A 47 9.91 8.76 12.72
N ARG A 48 9.93 7.60 12.05
CA ARG A 48 10.07 6.29 12.71
C ARG A 48 11.52 6.01 13.12
N VAL A 49 12.50 6.57 12.41
CA VAL A 49 13.92 6.21 12.57
C VAL A 49 14.47 6.85 13.85
N GLY A 50 14.95 6.02 14.78
CA GLY A 50 15.57 6.50 16.03
C GLY A 50 14.58 6.93 17.12
N ALA A 51 13.27 6.71 16.93
CA ALA A 51 12.30 6.92 18.00
C ALA A 51 12.48 5.84 19.09
N GLU A 52 12.44 6.21 20.36
CA GLU A 52 12.54 5.26 21.48
C GLU A 52 11.30 4.37 21.57
N LYS A 53 10.13 4.98 21.38
CA LYS A 53 8.83 4.32 21.46
C LYS A 53 7.90 4.88 20.40
N ILE A 54 7.12 4.00 19.78
CA ILE A 54 6.06 4.40 18.85
C ILE A 54 4.78 3.66 19.20
N THR A 55 3.72 4.41 19.51
CA THR A 55 2.38 3.87 19.76
C THR A 55 1.45 4.34 18.67
N VAL A 56 0.76 3.41 18.00
CA VAL A 56 -0.24 3.71 16.97
C VAL A 56 -1.61 3.32 17.51
N LYS A 57 -2.50 4.30 17.62
CA LYS A 57 -3.90 4.10 17.96
C LYS A 57 -4.72 4.19 16.69
N VAL A 58 -5.55 3.19 16.45
CA VAL A 58 -6.51 3.17 15.35
C VAL A 58 -7.91 3.18 15.96
N LYS A 59 -8.79 4.05 15.48
CA LYS A 59 -10.21 4.07 15.86
C LYS A 59 -11.07 3.83 14.62
N GLY A 60 -12.00 2.92 14.72
CA GLY A 60 -12.99 2.56 13.71
C GLY A 60 -14.28 2.14 14.40
N SER A 61 -14.79 0.94 14.12
CA SER A 61 -15.90 0.34 14.89
C SER A 61 -15.55 0.09 16.36
N GLN A 62 -14.26 -0.08 16.64
CA GLN A 62 -13.66 -0.14 17.97
C GLN A 62 -12.29 0.56 17.97
N SER A 63 -11.52 0.44 19.04
CA SER A 63 -10.18 1.03 19.13
C SER A 63 -9.12 -0.05 19.31
N TRP A 64 -7.99 0.11 18.63
CA TRP A 64 -6.80 -0.75 18.74
C TRP A 64 -5.59 0.09 19.10
N ILE A 65 -4.63 -0.49 19.83
CA ILE A 65 -3.43 0.21 20.26
C ILE A 65 -2.21 -0.70 20.03
N PHE A 66 -1.39 -0.31 19.07
CA PHE A 66 -0.22 -1.07 18.66
C PHE A 66 1.07 -0.45 19.20
N ASP A 67 1.95 -1.29 19.72
CA ASP A 67 3.38 -0.97 19.80
C ASP A 67 4.00 -1.24 18.42
N ALA A 68 4.36 -0.20 17.71
CA ALA A 68 4.82 -0.30 16.32
C ALA A 68 6.13 -1.06 16.15
N TYR A 69 6.93 -1.26 17.21
CA TYR A 69 8.13 -2.10 17.14
C TYR A 69 7.85 -3.59 17.28
N SER A 70 6.64 -3.98 17.68
CA SER A 70 6.21 -5.38 17.71
C SER A 70 5.89 -5.95 16.32
N TYR A 71 5.82 -5.08 15.29
CA TYR A 71 5.44 -5.45 13.93
C TYR A 71 6.59 -5.18 12.95
N ALA A 72 6.94 -6.19 12.17
CA ALA A 72 8.00 -6.09 11.18
C ALA A 72 7.65 -5.09 10.07
N LEU A 73 8.69 -4.47 9.51
CA LEU A 73 8.57 -3.69 8.28
C LEU A 73 8.85 -4.57 7.04
N ARG A 74 9.87 -5.45 7.09
CA ARG A 74 10.36 -6.14 5.90
C ARG A 74 9.44 -7.26 5.42
N ASP A 75 8.71 -7.87 6.34
CA ASP A 75 7.81 -8.99 6.11
C ASP A 75 6.50 -8.81 6.89
N PHE A 76 5.60 -9.76 6.71
CA PHE A 76 4.28 -9.79 7.34
C PHE A 76 4.11 -11.06 8.16
N THR A 77 5.13 -11.46 8.92
CA THR A 77 5.13 -12.71 9.71
C THR A 77 4.46 -12.58 11.08
N ALA A 78 3.91 -11.40 11.42
CA ALA A 78 3.20 -11.17 12.68
C ALA A 78 2.16 -12.28 12.94
N GLN A 79 2.21 -12.84 14.15
CA GLN A 79 1.57 -14.11 14.50
C GLN A 79 0.05 -14.08 14.27
N GLU A 80 -0.48 -15.19 13.76
CA GLU A 80 -1.93 -15.44 13.61
C GLU A 80 -2.72 -15.30 14.92
N GLN A 81 -2.04 -15.30 16.09
CA GLN A 81 -2.67 -15.14 17.40
C GLN A 81 -2.83 -13.68 17.86
N ASP A 82 -2.38 -12.69 17.08
CA ASP A 82 -2.63 -11.29 17.42
C ASP A 82 -4.11 -10.92 17.18
N ALA A 83 -4.89 -10.95 18.25
CA ALA A 83 -6.32 -10.68 18.20
C ALA A 83 -6.64 -9.22 17.79
N GLU A 84 -5.81 -8.25 18.18
CA GLU A 84 -6.02 -6.85 17.82
C GLU A 84 -5.77 -6.63 16.33
N LEU A 85 -4.64 -7.13 15.81
CA LEU A 85 -4.33 -7.04 14.39
C LEU A 85 -5.35 -7.81 13.54
N SER A 86 -5.76 -9.00 14.00
CA SER A 86 -6.77 -9.82 13.32
C SER A 86 -8.11 -9.10 13.25
N SER A 87 -8.50 -8.41 14.32
CA SER A 87 -9.76 -7.68 14.34
C SER A 87 -9.74 -6.42 13.46
N LEU A 88 -8.63 -5.67 13.44
CA LEU A 88 -8.45 -4.56 12.49
C LEU A 88 -8.42 -5.07 11.02
N THR A 89 -7.80 -6.22 10.78
CA THR A 89 -7.77 -6.88 9.47
C THR A 89 -9.19 -7.16 8.97
N GLN A 90 -10.05 -7.73 9.81
CA GLN A 90 -11.45 -7.99 9.46
C GLN A 90 -12.22 -6.72 9.14
N GLU A 91 -11.96 -5.62 9.85
CA GLU A 91 -12.60 -4.33 9.56
C GLU A 91 -12.20 -3.80 8.18
N ILE A 92 -10.90 -3.80 7.86
CA ILE A 92 -10.40 -3.39 6.54
C ILE A 92 -10.95 -4.30 5.44
N GLU A 93 -10.99 -5.62 5.67
CA GLU A 93 -11.51 -6.59 4.70
C GLU A 93 -12.98 -6.33 4.35
N LYS A 94 -13.84 -6.07 5.36
CA LYS A 94 -15.26 -5.72 5.12
C LYS A 94 -15.40 -4.47 4.24
N GLY A 95 -14.54 -3.48 4.45
CA GLY A 95 -14.49 -2.28 3.62
C GLY A 95 -14.10 -2.59 2.17
N LEU A 96 -13.05 -3.40 1.97
CA LEU A 96 -12.60 -3.80 0.63
C LEU A 96 -13.63 -4.66 -0.12
N ARG A 97 -14.38 -5.51 0.59
CA ARG A 97 -15.47 -6.30 0.02
C ARG A 97 -16.73 -5.47 -0.29
N GLY A 98 -16.85 -4.28 0.29
CA GLY A 98 -18.05 -3.45 0.19
C GLY A 98 -19.19 -3.90 1.10
N ASP A 99 -18.92 -4.74 2.10
CA ASP A 99 -19.92 -5.23 3.06
C ASP A 99 -20.35 -4.13 4.05
N SER A 100 -19.46 -3.17 4.32
CA SER A 100 -19.73 -2.05 5.22
C SER A 100 -18.90 -0.82 4.85
N PHE A 101 -19.41 0.36 5.21
CA PHE A 101 -18.62 1.59 5.18
C PHE A 101 -17.56 1.55 6.30
N VAL A 102 -16.30 1.83 5.95
CA VAL A 102 -15.16 1.82 6.88
C VAL A 102 -14.48 3.18 6.86
N LEU A 103 -14.39 3.79 8.04
CA LEU A 103 -13.64 5.01 8.28
C LEU A 103 -12.74 4.79 9.50
N LEU A 104 -11.44 4.98 9.30
CA LEU A 104 -10.44 4.82 10.36
C LEU A 104 -9.81 6.18 10.68
N GLU A 105 -9.74 6.51 11.97
CA GLU A 105 -8.93 7.60 12.52
C GLU A 105 -7.65 7.01 13.09
N ILE A 106 -6.49 7.58 12.72
CA ILE A 106 -5.18 7.07 13.11
C ILE A 106 -4.41 8.17 13.85
N GLU A 107 -3.98 7.85 15.07
CA GLU A 107 -3.08 8.68 15.87
C GLU A 107 -1.78 7.91 16.09
N ALA A 108 -0.63 8.51 15.78
CA ALA A 108 0.67 7.94 16.06
C ALA A 108 1.48 8.86 16.97
N GLN A 109 2.05 8.30 18.02
CA GLN A 109 2.88 9.00 19.00
C GLN A 109 4.29 8.42 18.92
N ALA A 110 5.28 9.24 18.52
CA ALA A 110 6.68 8.84 18.43
C ALA A 110 7.53 9.63 19.43
N LEU A 111 8.19 8.93 20.35
CA LEU A 111 9.10 9.53 21.33
C LEU A 111 10.49 9.70 20.71
N LEU A 112 10.80 10.92 20.26
CA LEU A 112 12.11 11.27 19.67
C LEU A 112 13.09 11.87 20.70
N GLY A 113 12.55 12.62 21.68
CA GLY A 113 13.34 13.42 22.62
C GLY A 113 13.19 14.93 22.40
N SER A 114 13.65 15.71 23.37
CA SER A 114 13.47 17.17 23.36
C SER A 114 14.31 17.83 22.26
N GLY A 115 13.69 18.72 21.49
CA GLY A 115 14.37 19.52 20.45
C GLY A 115 14.78 18.77 19.19
N GLN A 116 14.35 17.51 19.01
CA GLN A 116 14.65 16.74 17.80
C GLN A 116 13.91 17.28 16.57
N GLU A 117 14.56 17.19 15.41
CA GLU A 117 13.95 17.54 14.12
C GLU A 117 12.86 16.53 13.76
N VAL A 118 11.74 17.03 13.25
CA VAL A 118 10.68 16.23 12.62
C VAL A 118 10.73 16.39 11.10
N PHE A 119 10.21 15.39 10.38
CA PHE A 119 10.36 15.26 8.93
C PHE A 119 9.01 15.24 8.20
N PRO A 120 8.42 16.43 7.92
CA PRO A 120 7.28 16.58 7.03
C PRO A 120 7.60 16.18 5.58
N SER A 121 6.58 16.18 4.73
CA SER A 121 6.76 16.11 3.28
C SER A 121 7.55 17.31 2.75
N GLN A 122 8.29 17.12 1.66
CA GLN A 122 9.00 18.20 0.97
C GLN A 122 8.20 18.63 -0.26
N GLU A 123 8.11 19.94 -0.49
CA GLU A 123 7.57 20.51 -1.71
C GLU A 123 8.66 20.64 -2.77
N LEU A 124 8.30 20.34 -4.02
CA LEU A 124 9.16 20.58 -5.16
C LEU A 124 8.77 21.92 -5.80
N VAL A 125 9.65 22.91 -5.68
CA VAL A 125 9.49 24.19 -6.36
C VAL A 125 10.49 24.26 -7.51
N LEU A 126 9.96 24.29 -8.74
CA LEU A 126 10.74 24.38 -9.98
C LEU A 126 10.97 25.84 -10.43
N ASP A 127 10.45 26.81 -9.68
CA ASP A 127 10.64 28.23 -9.97
C ASP A 127 12.11 28.63 -9.71
N SER A 128 12.79 29.06 -10.77
CA SER A 128 14.18 29.49 -10.76
C SER A 128 14.41 30.80 -9.98
N ASN A 129 13.35 31.51 -9.59
CA ASN A 129 13.45 32.76 -8.83
C ASN A 129 13.38 32.59 -7.30
N SER A 130 13.17 31.37 -6.79
CA SER A 130 13.18 31.11 -5.35
C SER A 130 14.60 31.01 -4.82
N SER A 131 14.94 31.83 -3.81
CA SER A 131 16.22 31.72 -3.08
C SER A 131 16.24 30.61 -2.02
N LYS A 132 15.09 29.96 -1.76
CA LYS A 132 14.97 28.88 -0.78
C LYS A 132 15.27 27.53 -1.41
N SER A 133 16.24 26.81 -0.85
CA SER A 133 16.67 25.48 -1.32
C SER A 133 15.77 24.32 -0.87
N ARG A 134 14.95 24.51 0.18
CA ARG A 134 14.05 23.48 0.72
C ARG A 134 12.77 24.12 1.26
N LEU A 135 11.63 23.58 0.84
CA LEU A 135 10.31 23.96 1.30
C LEU A 135 9.59 22.70 1.81
N LEU A 136 8.91 22.81 2.94
CA LEU A 136 8.21 21.69 3.57
C LEU A 136 6.70 21.89 3.42
N TYR A 137 5.98 20.78 3.27
CA TYR A 137 4.53 20.75 3.13
C TYR A 137 3.87 21.14 4.46
N GLN A 138 2.84 21.97 4.36
CA GLN A 138 2.01 22.39 5.48
C GLN A 138 0.57 22.63 5.03
N VAL A 139 -0.36 22.50 5.97
CA VAL A 139 -1.77 22.87 5.83
C VAL A 139 -2.11 23.75 7.03
N ASP A 140 -2.67 24.93 6.80
CA ASP A 140 -3.07 25.87 7.86
C ASP A 140 -1.97 26.13 8.91
N ASN A 141 -0.73 26.32 8.44
CA ASN A 141 0.49 26.51 9.26
C ASN A 141 0.88 25.32 10.16
N VAL A 142 0.33 24.14 9.91
CA VAL A 142 0.73 22.88 10.54
C VAL A 142 1.52 22.06 9.54
N ALA A 143 2.73 21.64 9.91
CA ALA A 143 3.57 20.81 9.06
C ALA A 143 2.87 19.47 8.76
N GLY A 144 2.88 19.05 7.50
CA GLY A 144 2.07 17.92 7.03
C GLY A 144 2.87 16.84 6.32
N MET A 145 2.25 15.67 6.19
CA MET A 145 2.67 14.62 5.28
C MET A 145 1.69 14.55 4.12
N HIS A 146 2.19 14.43 2.89
CA HIS A 146 1.31 14.29 1.73
C HIS A 146 0.48 13.02 1.81
N SER A 147 -0.79 13.08 1.45
CA SER A 147 -1.71 11.93 1.50
C SER A 147 -1.22 10.75 0.65
N GLN A 148 -0.69 11.02 -0.56
CA GLN A 148 -0.11 9.99 -1.42
C GLN A 148 1.15 9.33 -0.82
N LYS A 149 1.88 10.03 0.06
CA LYS A 149 3.03 9.49 0.77
C LYS A 149 2.60 8.56 1.91
N ILE A 150 1.48 8.87 2.57
CA ILE A 150 0.81 7.95 3.50
C ILE A 150 0.29 6.72 2.73
N GLY A 151 -0.43 6.93 1.62
CA GLY A 151 -0.93 5.85 0.77
C GLY A 151 0.16 4.92 0.25
N ASN A 152 1.32 5.46 -0.16
CA ASN A 152 2.48 4.67 -0.57
C ASN A 152 3.00 3.77 0.56
N ALA A 153 3.09 4.29 1.79
CA ALA A 153 3.48 3.50 2.95
C ALA A 153 2.47 2.36 3.23
N LEU A 154 1.17 2.63 3.18
CA LEU A 154 0.15 1.61 3.41
C LEU A 154 0.21 0.48 2.38
N ARG A 155 0.40 0.81 1.10
CA ARG A 155 0.52 -0.19 0.02
C ARG A 155 1.92 -0.77 -0.16
N THR A 156 2.83 -0.56 0.78
CA THR A 156 4.12 -1.26 0.83
C THR A 156 3.91 -2.68 1.33
N ILE A 157 3.32 -3.50 0.47
CA ILE A 157 2.85 -4.86 0.82
C ILE A 157 3.37 -5.94 -0.13
N ASP A 158 4.00 -5.57 -1.25
CA ASP A 158 4.47 -6.53 -2.24
C ASP A 158 5.75 -7.20 -1.74
N THR A 159 5.64 -8.44 -1.27
CA THR A 159 6.77 -9.34 -1.01
C THR A 159 6.79 -10.50 -2.00
N TRP A 160 6.02 -10.40 -3.08
CA TRP A 160 5.83 -11.47 -4.06
C TRP A 160 6.64 -11.23 -5.34
N HIS A 161 7.54 -10.24 -5.31
CA HIS A 161 8.40 -9.91 -6.42
C HIS A 161 9.72 -10.71 -6.33
N PRO A 162 10.40 -10.96 -7.47
CA PRO A 162 11.64 -11.76 -7.51
C PRO A 162 12.78 -11.28 -6.59
N LEU A 163 12.78 -10.00 -6.19
CA LEU A 163 13.80 -9.40 -5.33
C LEU A 163 13.39 -9.28 -3.86
N ALA A 164 12.32 -9.96 -3.42
CA ALA A 164 11.76 -9.79 -2.08
C ALA A 164 12.71 -10.20 -0.96
N GLU A 165 13.57 -11.19 -1.18
CA GLU A 165 14.58 -11.59 -0.19
C GLU A 165 15.58 -10.45 0.10
N GLU A 166 16.05 -9.77 -0.95
CA GLU A 166 17.00 -8.65 -0.82
C GLU A 166 16.32 -7.39 -0.26
N LEU A 167 15.14 -7.05 -0.79
CA LEU A 167 14.53 -5.73 -0.57
C LEU A 167 13.46 -5.73 0.52
N GLY A 168 12.89 -6.88 0.84
CA GLY A 168 11.66 -6.98 1.63
C GLY A 168 10.47 -6.37 0.89
N ALA A 169 9.42 -6.05 1.63
CA ALA A 169 8.21 -5.45 1.09
C ALA A 169 8.46 -4.11 0.37
N ILE A 170 7.97 -4.00 -0.86
CA ILE A 170 7.94 -2.76 -1.65
C ILE A 170 6.50 -2.25 -1.87
N ALA A 171 6.38 -0.97 -2.20
CA ALA A 171 5.11 -0.37 -2.60
C ALA A 171 4.60 -1.04 -3.88
N VAL A 172 3.34 -1.47 -3.87
CA VAL A 172 2.69 -2.10 -5.02
C VAL A 172 2.60 -1.09 -6.16
N GLU A 173 3.36 -1.32 -7.23
CA GLU A 173 3.40 -0.52 -8.46
C GLU A 173 3.37 -1.45 -9.68
N PRO A 174 2.84 -1.03 -10.85
CA PRO A 174 2.66 -1.92 -12.01
C PRO A 174 3.93 -2.68 -12.43
N TYR A 175 5.09 -2.02 -12.33
CA TYR A 175 6.41 -2.59 -12.64
C TYR A 175 7.29 -2.84 -11.39
N GLY A 176 6.71 -2.75 -10.19
CA GLY A 176 7.45 -2.88 -8.93
C GLY A 176 8.60 -1.88 -8.79
N SER A 177 8.36 -0.62 -9.17
CA SER A 177 9.39 0.42 -9.20
C SER A 177 9.76 0.92 -7.79
N VAL A 178 11.07 0.97 -7.52
CA VAL A 178 11.64 1.54 -6.29
C VAL A 178 12.48 2.74 -6.67
N THR A 179 11.85 3.91 -6.71
CA THR A 179 12.44 5.15 -7.26
C THR A 179 13.73 5.56 -6.58
N SER A 180 13.84 5.38 -5.26
CA SER A 180 15.06 5.72 -4.49
C SER A 180 16.27 4.87 -4.87
N ARG A 181 16.07 3.68 -5.44
CA ARG A 181 17.13 2.77 -5.90
C ARG A 181 17.27 2.74 -7.42
N GLY A 182 16.38 3.39 -8.16
CA GLY A 182 16.39 3.37 -9.62
C GLY A 182 16.16 1.98 -10.24
N ILE A 183 15.44 1.09 -9.54
CA ILE A 183 15.17 -0.28 -10.00
C ILE A 183 13.67 -0.53 -10.23
N ALA A 184 13.36 -1.51 -11.06
CA ALA A 184 12.02 -2.09 -11.19
C ALA A 184 12.11 -3.60 -10.94
N CYS A 185 11.38 -4.08 -9.94
CA CYS A 185 11.46 -5.46 -9.46
C CYS A 185 10.62 -6.44 -10.29
N ARG A 186 9.72 -5.93 -11.13
CA ARG A 186 8.81 -6.71 -11.97
C ARG A 186 8.98 -6.26 -13.42
N GLN A 187 10.08 -6.68 -14.04
CA GLN A 187 10.38 -6.31 -15.42
C GLN A 187 9.44 -7.03 -16.39
N PRO A 188 8.99 -6.36 -17.48
CA PRO A 188 8.14 -7.01 -18.49
C PRO A 188 8.78 -8.24 -19.14
N GLY A 189 10.12 -8.26 -19.25
CA GLY A 189 10.86 -9.41 -19.77
C GLY A 189 10.63 -10.70 -18.97
N ASP A 190 10.38 -10.57 -17.67
CA ASP A 190 10.12 -11.69 -16.76
C ASP A 190 8.63 -12.09 -16.73
N LYS A 191 7.76 -11.34 -17.43
CA LYS A 191 6.30 -11.54 -17.46
C LYS A 191 5.62 -11.48 -16.08
N MET A 192 6.24 -10.79 -15.13
CA MET A 192 5.77 -10.62 -13.75
C MET A 192 5.23 -9.22 -13.46
N ASP A 193 5.18 -8.35 -14.47
CA ASP A 193 4.55 -7.04 -14.37
C ASP A 193 3.01 -7.14 -14.38
N PHE A 194 2.36 -6.10 -13.88
CA PHE A 194 0.91 -6.06 -13.73
C PHE A 194 0.16 -6.26 -15.06
N TYR A 195 0.61 -5.64 -16.15
CA TYR A 195 -0.11 -5.69 -17.42
C TYR A 195 -0.05 -7.09 -18.02
N THR A 196 1.14 -7.70 -18.06
CA THR A 196 1.30 -9.06 -18.55
C THR A 196 0.48 -10.07 -17.72
N LEU A 197 0.50 -9.94 -16.38
CA LEU A 197 -0.26 -10.83 -15.50
C LEU A 197 -1.78 -10.65 -15.68
N LEU A 198 -2.26 -9.40 -15.70
CA LEU A 198 -3.69 -9.11 -15.85
C LEU A 198 -4.20 -9.58 -17.21
N ASP A 199 -3.50 -9.25 -18.30
CA ASP A 199 -3.95 -9.59 -19.65
C ASP A 199 -3.96 -11.10 -19.87
N ASN A 200 -2.92 -11.83 -19.43
CA ASN A 200 -2.92 -13.28 -19.54
C ASN A 200 -4.07 -13.92 -18.74
N TRP A 201 -4.37 -13.39 -17.55
CA TRP A 201 -5.44 -13.91 -16.73
C TRP A 201 -6.82 -13.62 -17.32
N VAL A 202 -7.08 -12.38 -17.73
CA VAL A 202 -8.38 -11.92 -18.21
C VAL A 202 -8.66 -12.42 -19.64
N THR A 203 -7.70 -12.27 -20.55
CA THR A 203 -7.93 -12.52 -21.98
C THR A 203 -7.64 -13.96 -22.40
N LYS A 204 -6.69 -14.63 -21.73
CA LYS A 204 -6.25 -16.00 -22.08
C LYS A 204 -6.69 -17.05 -21.06
N GLY A 205 -7.32 -16.64 -19.96
CA GLY A 205 -7.71 -17.55 -18.87
C GLY A 205 -6.51 -18.17 -18.13
N GLN A 206 -5.31 -17.60 -18.27
CA GLN A 206 -4.10 -18.10 -17.62
C GLN A 206 -4.03 -17.55 -16.20
N LYS A 207 -4.67 -18.26 -15.26
CA LYS A 207 -4.65 -17.91 -13.84
C LYS A 207 -3.21 -17.99 -13.29
N PRO A 208 -2.67 -16.90 -12.74
CA PRO A 208 -1.31 -16.90 -12.20
C PRO A 208 -1.28 -17.53 -10.80
N ASP A 209 -0.08 -17.75 -10.26
CA ASP A 209 0.09 -18.24 -8.88
C ASP A 209 -0.59 -17.31 -7.86
N VAL A 210 -1.01 -17.87 -6.73
CA VAL A 210 -1.82 -17.17 -5.70
C VAL A 210 -1.18 -15.84 -5.29
N GLU A 211 0.13 -15.83 -5.05
CA GLU A 211 0.91 -14.63 -4.72
C GLU A 211 0.81 -13.52 -5.76
N GLN A 212 0.83 -13.90 -7.05
CA GLN A 212 0.71 -12.96 -8.16
C GLN A 212 -0.72 -12.48 -8.34
N GLN A 213 -1.72 -13.29 -7.98
CA GLN A 213 -3.11 -12.83 -7.90
C GLN A 213 -3.27 -11.75 -6.82
N HIS A 214 -2.68 -11.93 -5.64
CA HIS A 214 -2.68 -10.90 -4.59
C HIS A 214 -2.03 -9.59 -5.09
N PHE A 215 -0.91 -9.68 -5.79
CA PHE A 215 -0.26 -8.52 -6.41
C PHE A 215 -1.19 -7.80 -7.41
N VAL A 216 -1.82 -8.53 -8.33
CA VAL A 216 -2.75 -7.95 -9.32
C VAL A 216 -3.91 -7.24 -8.60
N MET A 217 -4.53 -7.88 -7.60
CA MET A 217 -5.64 -7.29 -6.86
C MET A 217 -5.21 -6.07 -6.03
N ALA A 218 -4.01 -6.07 -5.49
CA ALA A 218 -3.44 -4.92 -4.79
C ALA A 218 -3.23 -3.71 -5.73
N ILE A 219 -2.86 -3.92 -6.99
CA ILE A 219 -2.79 -2.86 -8.00
C ILE A 219 -4.19 -2.32 -8.31
N LEU A 220 -5.20 -3.20 -8.44
CA LEU A 220 -6.57 -2.77 -8.68
C LEU A 220 -7.14 -1.94 -7.52
N ILE A 221 -6.80 -2.28 -6.26
CA ILE A 221 -7.16 -1.48 -5.07
C ILE A 221 -6.45 -0.12 -5.07
N ARG A 222 -5.14 -0.10 -5.39
CA ARG A 222 -4.39 1.16 -5.56
C ARG A 222 -5.06 2.05 -6.60
N GLY A 223 -5.59 1.44 -7.66
CA GLY A 223 -6.16 2.13 -8.80
C GLY A 223 -5.12 2.79 -9.69
N GLY A 224 -5.58 3.32 -10.81
CA GLY A 224 -4.75 3.93 -11.83
C GLY A 224 -5.50 4.04 -13.15
N VAL A 225 -4.86 4.67 -14.12
CA VAL A 225 -5.29 4.64 -15.52
C VAL A 225 -4.51 3.52 -16.19
N PHE A 226 -5.20 2.42 -16.48
CA PHE A 226 -4.63 1.26 -17.16
C PHE A 226 -5.19 1.24 -18.57
N GLY A 227 -4.34 1.54 -19.54
CA GLY A 227 -4.71 1.55 -20.95
C GLY A 227 -3.47 1.33 -21.79
N GLU A 228 -3.66 0.70 -22.93
CA GLU A 228 -2.68 0.70 -23.99
C GLU A 228 -2.43 2.17 -24.38
N LYS A 229 -1.19 2.64 -24.30
CA LYS A 229 -0.85 3.89 -24.98
C LYS A 229 -1.02 3.60 -26.46
N SER A 230 -1.99 4.24 -27.09
CA SER A 230 -2.02 4.36 -28.55
C SER A 230 -0.73 5.06 -28.99
N GLU A 231 0.22 4.30 -29.54
CA GLU A 231 1.20 4.81 -30.50
C GLU A 231 0.57 4.84 -31.89
#